data_AF-F7S868-F1
#
_entry.id   AF-F7S868-F1
#
_cell.length_a   1.000
_cell.length_b   1.000
_cell.length_c   1.000
_cell.angle_alpha   90.00
_cell.angle_beta   90.00
_cell.angle_gamma   90.00
#
_symmetry.space_group_name_H-M   'P 1'
#
loop_
_entity.id
_entity.type
_entity.pdbx_description
1 polymer ?
#
loop_
_entity_poly.entity_id
_entity_poly.type
_entity_poly.pdbx_seq_one_letter_code
_entity_poly.pdbx_strand_id
1 'polypeptide(L)'
;MSATTESRQFLSPALKARFVRHLAELGALCAVLAGLTVLVSLVSYHAGDPSLDTASSLPPQNLAGRFGAILADLLLQGFGVAGALPALVLLAWGFVLVNRGEITRWRLRALAALLAMPCLASMFGVFHALNAAFAPAWPVAA
;
A
#
# COMPACT_ATOMS: atom_id res chain seq x y z
N MET A 1 -53.22 -6.21 -27.01
CA MET A 1 -52.05 -5.48 -27.54
C MET A 1 -50.97 -5.49 -26.48
N SER A 2 -50.02 -6.43 -26.56
CA SER A 2 -48.91 -6.54 -25.60
C SER A 2 -47.62 -6.50 -26.41
N ALA A 3 -46.99 -5.33 -26.47
CA ALA A 3 -45.68 -5.17 -27.10
C ALA A 3 -44.62 -5.80 -26.18
N THR A 4 -44.03 -6.91 -26.60
CA THR A 4 -42.86 -7.49 -25.95
C THR A 4 -41.66 -6.62 -26.30
N THR A 5 -41.26 -5.77 -25.37
CA THR A 5 -40.04 -4.97 -25.47
C THR A 5 -38.84 -5.91 -25.36
N GLU A 6 -38.36 -6.45 -26.49
CA GLU A 6 -37.05 -7.10 -26.56
C GLU A 6 -35.97 -6.06 -26.22
N SER A 7 -35.38 -6.18 -25.03
CA SER A 7 -34.20 -5.43 -24.67
C SER A 7 -33.02 -5.99 -25.44
N ARG A 8 -32.72 -5.35 -26.58
CA ARG A 8 -31.59 -5.69 -27.45
C ARG A 8 -30.30 -5.79 -26.63
N GLN A 9 -29.77 -7.01 -26.48
CA GLN A 9 -28.44 -7.28 -25.94
C GLN A 9 -27.38 -6.69 -26.90
N PHE A 10 -27.05 -5.41 -26.71
CA PHE A 10 -26.25 -4.64 -27.67
C PHE A 10 -24.72 -4.68 -27.47
N LEU A 11 -24.22 -5.42 -26.47
CA LEU A 11 -22.78 -5.66 -26.37
C LEU A 11 -22.49 -7.13 -26.59
N SER A 12 -21.74 -7.42 -27.66
CA SER A 12 -21.26 -8.76 -27.92
C SER A 12 -20.50 -9.27 -26.68
N PRO A 13 -20.72 -10.52 -26.25
CA PRO A 13 -20.04 -11.10 -25.09
C PRO A 13 -18.51 -11.04 -25.23
N ALA A 14 -18.01 -11.09 -26.48
CA ALA A 14 -16.58 -10.91 -26.80
C ALA A 14 -16.05 -9.50 -26.47
N LEU A 15 -16.82 -8.43 -26.71
CA LEU A 15 -16.38 -7.07 -26.39
C LEU A 15 -16.40 -6.80 -24.89
N LYS A 16 -17.39 -7.34 -24.16
CA LYS A 16 -17.42 -7.29 -22.69
C LYS A 16 -16.21 -8.00 -22.08
N ALA A 17 -15.88 -9.20 -22.56
CA ALA A 17 -14.74 -9.97 -22.07
C ALA A 17 -13.41 -9.21 -22.29
N ARG A 18 -13.22 -8.59 -23.46
CA ARG A 18 -12.07 -7.73 -23.74
C ARG A 18 -12.01 -6.52 -22.82
N PHE A 19 -13.13 -5.84 -22.60
CA PHE A 19 -13.18 -4.65 -21.76
C PHE A 19 -12.83 -4.95 -20.30
N VAL A 20 -13.39 -6.03 -19.74
CA VAL A 20 -13.09 -6.48 -18.36
C VAL A 20 -11.60 -6.82 -18.22
N ARG A 21 -11.02 -7.50 -19.21
CA ARG A 21 -9.59 -7.80 -19.22
C ARG A 21 -8.72 -6.54 -19.24
N HIS A 22 -9.03 -5.56 -20.07
CA HIS A 22 -8.27 -4.31 -20.11
C HIS A 22 -8.42 -3.48 -18.83
N LEU A 23 -9.61 -3.47 -18.21
CA LEU A 23 -9.80 -2.84 -16.90
C LEU A 23 -8.96 -3.53 -15.82
N ALA A 24 -8.85 -4.86 -15.86
CA ALA A 24 -7.99 -5.59 -14.95
C ALA A 24 -6.51 -5.26 -15.18
N GLU A 25 -6.05 -5.25 -16.44
CA GLU A 25 -4.67 -4.88 -16.80
C GLU A 25 -4.31 -3.44 -16.33
N LEU A 26 -5.21 -2.48 -16.56
CA LEU A 26 -5.03 -1.10 -16.09
C LEU A 26 -5.04 -1.01 -14.56
N GLY A 27 -5.98 -1.70 -13.90
CA GLY A 27 -6.03 -1.76 -12.44
C GLY A 27 -4.76 -2.37 -11.86
N ALA A 28 -4.17 -3.36 -12.53
CA ALA A 28 -2.95 -4.01 -12.10
C ALA A 28 -1.76 -3.07 -12.20
N LEU A 29 -1.64 -2.37 -13.34
CA LEU A 29 -0.61 -1.36 -13.54
C LEU A 29 -0.71 -0.25 -12.49
N CYS A 30 -1.91 0.28 -12.24
CA CYS A 30 -2.15 1.29 -11.22
C CYS A 30 -1.75 0.78 -9.82
N ALA A 31 -2.12 -0.46 -9.47
CA ALA A 31 -1.75 -1.06 -8.19
C ALA A 31 -0.24 -1.23 -8.05
N VAL A 32 0.45 -1.70 -9.09
CA VAL A 32 1.91 -1.84 -9.07
C VAL A 32 2.58 -0.48 -8.94
N LEU A 33 2.19 0.51 -9.74
CA LEU A 33 2.76 1.86 -9.67
C LEU A 33 2.53 2.50 -8.30
N ALA A 34 1.33 2.37 -7.73
CA ALA A 34 1.04 2.86 -6.39
C ALA A 34 1.92 2.15 -5.33
N GLY A 35 2.06 0.83 -5.41
CA GLY A 35 2.92 0.07 -4.51
C GLY A 35 4.40 0.46 -4.61
N LEU A 36 4.91 0.65 -5.83
CA LEU A 36 6.28 1.11 -6.06
C LEU A 36 6.48 2.54 -5.54
N THR A 37 5.53 3.44 -5.75
CA THR A 37 5.60 4.81 -5.19
C THR A 37 5.70 4.78 -3.67
N VAL A 38 4.91 3.94 -3.00
CA VAL A 38 4.99 3.77 -1.53
C VAL A 38 6.39 3.26 -1.13
N LEU A 39 6.92 2.23 -1.80
CA LEU A 39 8.26 1.70 -1.51
C LEU A 39 9.36 2.75 -1.71
N VAL A 40 9.33 3.43 -2.85
CA VAL A 40 10.30 4.50 -3.17
C VAL A 40 10.20 5.61 -2.12
N SER A 41 8.99 5.97 -1.70
CA SER A 41 8.77 6.96 -0.64
C SER A 41 9.45 6.52 0.67
N LEU A 42 9.25 5.27 1.09
CA LEU A 42 9.83 4.74 2.33
C LEU A 42 11.35 4.61 2.26
N VAL A 43 11.89 4.11 1.13
CA VAL A 43 13.34 3.89 0.96
C VAL A 43 14.10 5.22 0.83
N SER A 44 13.48 6.23 0.21
CA SER A 44 14.05 7.58 0.07
C SER A 44 13.57 8.55 1.16
N TYR A 45 13.12 8.05 2.31
CA TYR A 45 12.73 8.89 3.44
C TYR A 45 13.91 9.76 3.92
N HIS A 46 13.63 11.04 4.17
CA HIS A 46 14.59 11.98 4.73
C HIS A 46 13.92 12.82 5.83
N ALA A 47 14.51 12.82 7.03
CA ALA A 47 13.94 13.49 8.20
C ALA A 47 13.88 15.03 8.08
N GLY A 48 14.63 15.63 7.16
CA GLY A 48 14.60 17.08 6.89
C GLY A 48 13.61 17.49 5.80
N ASP A 49 12.89 16.54 5.19
CA ASP A 49 11.93 16.84 4.13
C ASP A 49 10.67 17.51 4.70
N PRO A 50 10.02 18.41 3.93
CA PRO A 50 8.78 19.02 4.36
C PRO A 50 7.67 17.97 4.47
N SER A 51 7.22 17.71 5.69
CA SER A 51 6.23 16.69 6.03
C SER A 51 5.12 17.25 6.93
N LEU A 52 4.27 16.38 7.49
CA LEU A 52 3.23 16.80 8.43
C LEU A 52 3.85 17.21 9.77
N ASP A 53 4.90 16.51 10.20
CA ASP A 53 5.57 16.75 11.47
C ASP A 53 6.85 17.60 11.32
N THR A 54 7.34 17.80 10.09
CA THR A 54 8.54 18.59 9.79
C THR A 54 8.22 19.82 8.94
N ALA A 55 8.23 21.00 9.56
CA ALA A 55 8.13 22.28 8.86
C ALA A 55 9.49 22.66 8.26
N SER A 56 9.67 22.40 6.96
CA SER A 56 10.90 22.70 6.20
C SER A 56 10.59 23.58 4.99
N SER A 57 11.48 24.52 4.70
CA SER A 57 11.45 25.34 3.48
C SER A 57 12.33 24.79 2.36
N LEU A 58 13.01 23.66 2.61
CA LEU A 58 13.86 22.99 1.64
C LEU A 58 13.04 22.19 0.62
N PRO A 59 13.52 22.02 -0.62
CA PRO A 59 12.89 21.12 -1.57
C PRO A 59 12.94 19.67 -1.05
N PRO A 60 11.89 18.86 -1.28
CA PRO A 60 11.86 17.47 -0.81
C PRO A 60 12.93 16.64 -1.52
N GLN A 61 13.72 15.90 -0.76
CA GLN A 61 14.73 14.95 -1.26
C GLN A 61 14.13 13.58 -1.58
N ASN A 62 12.95 13.26 -1.05
CA ASN A 62 12.21 12.06 -1.40
C ASN A 62 12.01 11.94 -2.91
N LEU A 63 12.32 10.77 -3.48
CA LEU A 63 12.26 10.53 -4.93
C LEU A 63 10.82 10.55 -5.46
N ALA A 64 9.82 10.31 -4.61
CA ALA A 64 8.40 10.50 -4.93
C ALA A 64 7.90 11.93 -4.63
N GLY A 65 8.84 12.87 -4.40
CA GLY A 65 8.59 14.28 -4.15
C GLY A 65 7.89 14.54 -2.82
N ARG A 66 7.18 15.67 -2.72
CA ARG A 66 6.50 16.09 -1.48
C ARG A 66 5.44 15.10 -1.01
N PHE A 67 4.72 14.46 -1.93
CA PHE A 67 3.74 13.43 -1.56
C PHE A 67 4.43 12.22 -0.91
N GLY A 68 5.55 11.77 -1.49
CA GLY A 68 6.34 10.69 -0.92
C GLY A 68 6.90 11.02 0.46
N ALA A 69 7.40 12.23 0.65
CA ALA A 69 7.89 12.70 1.95
C ALA A 69 6.80 12.62 3.03
N ILE A 70 5.60 13.16 2.76
CA ILE A 70 4.46 13.10 3.69
C ILE A 70 4.02 11.65 3.95
N LEU A 71 3.94 10.84 2.90
CA LEU A 71 3.49 9.45 3.01
C LEU A 71 4.46 8.60 3.82
N ALA A 72 5.76 8.74 3.57
CA ALA A 72 6.81 8.02 4.28
C ALA A 72 6.86 8.44 5.76
N ASP A 73 6.75 9.73 6.03
CA ASP A 73 6.70 10.28 7.39
C ASP A 73 5.53 9.67 8.19
N LEU A 74 4.31 9.74 7.64
CA LEU A 74 3.13 9.17 8.29
C LEU A 74 3.25 7.65 8.52
N LEU A 75 3.75 6.90 7.53
CA LEU A 75 3.86 5.45 7.61
C LEU A 75 4.94 5.00 8.59
N LEU A 76 6.11 5.63 8.56
CA LEU A 76 7.22 5.28 9.44
C LEU A 76 6.95 5.72 10.87
N GLN A 77 6.35 6.89 11.08
CA GLN A 77 6.09 7.39 12.41
C GLN A 77 4.89 6.71 13.07
N GLY A 78 3.85 6.38 12.29
CA GLY A 78 2.67 5.67 12.79
C GLY A 78 2.90 4.17 12.97
N PHE A 79 3.62 3.53 12.05
CA PHE A 79 3.66 2.06 11.94
C PHE A 79 5.08 1.47 11.86
N GLY A 80 6.12 2.30 11.80
CA GLY A 80 7.50 1.85 11.64
C GLY A 80 7.66 0.94 10.42
N VAL A 81 8.33 -0.20 10.62
CA VAL A 81 8.56 -1.21 9.58
C VAL A 81 7.24 -1.77 9.00
N ALA A 82 6.17 -1.82 9.79
CA ALA A 82 4.87 -2.27 9.31
C ALA A 82 4.25 -1.32 8.27
N GLY A 83 4.76 -0.08 8.17
CA GLY A 83 4.38 0.88 7.13
C GLY A 83 4.69 0.42 5.70
N ALA A 84 5.51 -0.61 5.50
CA ALA A 84 5.74 -1.22 4.19
C ALA A 84 4.57 -2.12 3.71
N LEU A 85 3.66 -2.52 4.61
CA LEU A 85 2.58 -3.46 4.29
C LEU A 85 1.67 -3.00 3.13
N PRO A 86 1.22 -1.73 3.05
CA PRO A 86 0.40 -1.26 1.93
C PRO A 86 1.09 -1.45 0.58
N ALA A 87 2.41 -1.22 0.55
CA ALA A 87 3.21 -1.39 -0.66
C ALA A 87 3.19 -2.86 -1.12
N LEU A 88 3.41 -3.80 -0.19
CA LEU A 88 3.38 -5.23 -0.46
C LEU A 88 2.00 -5.72 -0.91
N VAL A 89 0.94 -5.23 -0.27
CA VAL A 89 -0.45 -5.58 -0.63
C VAL A 89 -0.79 -5.09 -2.04
N LEU A 90 -0.41 -3.86 -2.38
CA LEU A 90 -0.65 -3.29 -3.71
C LEU A 90 0.12 -4.05 -4.80
N LEU A 91 1.39 -4.39 -4.56
CA LEU A 91 2.18 -5.21 -5.48
C LEU A 91 1.57 -6.61 -5.66
N ALA A 92 1.16 -7.26 -4.56
CA ALA A 92 0.50 -8.56 -4.60
C ALA A 92 -0.83 -8.51 -5.36
N TRP A 93 -1.61 -7.44 -5.20
CA TRP A 93 -2.85 -7.24 -5.95
C TRP A 93 -2.60 -6.99 -7.43
N GLY A 94 -1.58 -6.22 -7.78
CA GLY A 94 -1.11 -6.08 -9.16
C GLY A 94 -0.81 -7.44 -9.78
N PHE A 95 -0.02 -8.26 -9.10
CA PHE A 95 0.30 -9.62 -9.55
C PHE A 95 -0.94 -10.51 -9.67
N VAL A 96 -1.84 -10.49 -8.69
CA VAL A 96 -3.09 -11.27 -8.74
C VAL A 96 -3.97 -10.83 -9.90
N LEU A 97 -4.07 -9.53 -10.15
CA LEU A 97 -4.94 -8.97 -11.18
C LEU A 97 -4.40 -9.23 -12.60
N VAL A 98 -3.08 -9.26 -12.81
CA VAL A 98 -2.46 -9.75 -14.06
C VAL A 98 -2.76 -11.22 -14.31
N ASN A 99 -2.64 -12.07 -13.27
CA ASN A 99 -2.75 -13.52 -13.44
C ASN A 99 -4.20 -14.03 -13.48
N ARG A 100 -5.09 -13.44 -12.68
CA ARG A 100 -6.46 -13.93 -12.47
C ARG A 100 -7.53 -13.00 -13.06
N GLY A 101 -7.18 -11.76 -13.40
CA GLY A 101 -8.14 -10.77 -13.93
C GLY A 101 -9.10 -10.19 -12.89
N GLU A 102 -9.09 -10.69 -11.65
CA GLU A 102 -9.95 -10.22 -10.57
C GLU A 102 -9.34 -10.39 -9.17
N ILE A 103 -9.79 -9.55 -8.23
CA ILE A 103 -9.44 -9.66 -6.81
C ILE A 103 -10.71 -10.05 -6.03
N THR A 104 -10.80 -11.32 -5.67
CA THR A 104 -11.93 -11.81 -4.88
C THR A 104 -11.93 -11.16 -3.49
N ARG A 105 -13.11 -10.66 -3.05
CA ARG A 105 -13.32 -10.02 -1.74
C ARG A 105 -12.34 -8.86 -1.45
N TRP A 106 -12.03 -8.02 -2.44
CA TRP A 106 -11.08 -6.92 -2.31
C TRP A 106 -11.32 -6.03 -1.08
N ARG A 107 -12.60 -5.74 -0.74
CA ARG A 107 -12.97 -4.92 0.44
C ARG A 107 -12.52 -5.56 1.76
N LEU A 108 -12.74 -6.86 1.91
CA LEU A 108 -12.34 -7.60 3.11
C LEU A 108 -10.82 -7.67 3.22
N ARG A 109 -10.13 -7.88 2.10
CA ARG A 109 -8.66 -7.88 2.05
C ARG A 109 -8.08 -6.49 2.37
N ALA A 110 -8.70 -5.42 1.88
CA ALA A 110 -8.33 -4.05 2.20
C ALA A 110 -8.48 -3.78 3.70
N LEU A 111 -9.64 -4.14 4.26
CA LEU A 111 -9.91 -3.99 5.69
C LEU A 111 -8.94 -4.83 6.54
N ALA A 112 -8.69 -6.08 6.15
CA ALA A 112 -7.73 -6.94 6.83
C ALA A 112 -6.32 -6.36 6.79
N ALA A 113 -5.87 -5.82 5.66
CA ALA A 113 -4.58 -5.15 5.55
C ALA A 113 -4.50 -3.90 6.44
N LEU A 114 -5.56 -3.10 6.48
CA LEU A 114 -5.64 -1.91 7.32
C LEU A 114 -5.57 -2.27 8.82
N LEU A 115 -6.29 -3.31 9.24
CA LEU A 115 -6.27 -3.78 10.63
C LEU A 115 -4.97 -4.51 10.98
N ALA A 116 -4.32 -5.16 10.02
CA ALA A 116 -3.05 -5.84 10.23
C ALA A 116 -1.89 -4.86 10.49
N MET A 117 -1.93 -3.64 9.95
CA MET A 117 -0.87 -2.65 10.15
C MET A 117 -0.59 -2.33 11.63
N PRO A 118 -1.56 -1.88 12.45
CA PRO A 118 -1.30 -1.61 13.86
C PRO A 118 -0.91 -2.88 14.63
N CYS A 119 -1.49 -4.04 14.32
CA CYS A 119 -1.13 -5.30 14.96
C CYS A 119 0.35 -5.68 14.70
N LEU A 120 0.81 -5.58 13.45
CA LEU A 120 2.20 -5.83 13.09
C LEU A 120 3.14 -4.81 13.74
N ALA A 121 2.76 -3.53 13.75
CA ALA A 121 3.54 -2.49 14.42
C ALA A 121 3.69 -2.77 15.93
N SER A 122 2.61 -3.15 16.62
CA SER A 122 2.65 -3.53 18.03
C SER A 122 3.52 -4.76 18.27
N MET A 123 3.43 -5.78 17.40
CA MET A 123 4.25 -6.98 17.50
C MET A 123 5.76 -6.65 17.39
N PHE A 124 6.15 -5.84 16.41
CA PHE A 124 7.54 -5.39 16.27
C PHE A 124 8.01 -4.53 17.45
N GLY A 125 7.15 -3.66 17.96
CA GLY A 125 7.46 -2.83 19.13
C GLY A 125 7.70 -3.67 20.39
N VAL A 126 6.85 -4.66 20.66
CA VAL A 126 7.03 -5.59 21.79
C VAL A 126 8.31 -6.41 21.61
N PHE A 127 8.55 -6.95 20.40
CA PHE A 127 9.77 -7.70 20.11
C PHE A 127 11.03 -6.84 20.35
N HIS A 128 11.03 -5.59 19.90
CA HIS A 128 12.14 -4.65 20.12
C HIS A 128 12.34 -4.36 21.62
N ALA A 129 11.27 -4.10 22.36
CA ALA A 129 11.33 -3.82 23.80
C ALA A 129 11.85 -5.02 24.60
N LEU A 130 11.39 -6.24 24.27
CA LEU A 130 11.88 -7.46 24.90
C LEU A 130 13.37 -7.66 24.58
N ASN A 131 13.78 -7.51 23.32
CA ASN A 131 15.19 -7.61 22.94
C ASN A 131 16.07 -6.60 23.70
N ALA A 132 15.59 -5.35 23.87
CA ALA A 132 16.30 -4.33 24.63
C ALA A 132 16.36 -4.64 26.13
N ALA A 133 15.30 -5.22 26.72
CA ALA A 133 15.26 -5.59 28.13
C ALA A 133 16.21 -6.74 28.49
N PHE A 134 16.49 -7.64 27.55
CA PHE A 134 17.43 -8.76 27.73
C PHE A 134 18.83 -8.48 27.17
N ALA A 135 19.03 -7.37 26.47
CA ALA A 135 20.36 -6.91 26.09
C ALA A 135 21.10 -6.47 27.36
N PRO A 136 22.38 -6.83 27.55
CA PRO A 136 23.15 -6.39 28.70
C PRO A 136 23.16 -4.86 28.72
N ALA A 137 22.58 -4.27 29.77
CA ALA A 137 22.58 -2.83 29.96
C ALA A 137 24.04 -2.37 30.03
N TRP A 138 24.49 -1.66 29.01
CA TRP A 138 25.78 -1.00 29.04
C TRP A 138 25.69 0.24 29.95
N PRO A 139 26.71 0.51 30.81
CA PRO A 139 27.87 -0.34 31.04
C PRO A 139 27.52 -1.49 31.97
N VAL A 140 28.07 -2.67 31.66
CA VAL A 140 28.11 -3.79 32.60
C VAL A 140 28.90 -3.29 33.81
N ALA A 141 28.25 -3.14 34.95
CA ALA A 141 28.95 -2.82 36.19
C ALA A 141 30.00 -3.91 36.42
N ALA A 142 31.27 -3.49 36.49
CA ALA A 142 32.43 -4.35 36.68
C ALA A 142 32.37 -5.12 38.02
#